data_AF-A0A7I4YQX7-F1
#
_entry.id   AF-A0A7I4YQX7-F1
#
_cell.length_a   1.000
_cell.length_b   1.000
_cell.length_c   1.000
_cell.angle_alpha   90.00
_cell.angle_beta   90.00
_cell.angle_gamma   90.00
#
_symmetry.space_group_name_H-M   'P 1'
#
loop_
_entity.id
_entity.type
_entity.pdbx_description
1 polymer ?
#
loop_
_entity_poly.entity_id
_entity_poly.type
_entity_poly.pdbx_seq_one_letter_code
_entity_poly.pdbx_strand_id
1 'polypeptide(L)'
;MAQIPWDIKDFNITEVCVKNGIEVVTFPYYRIMQCIHIILCISSVILLLWVLTKCRSKLTFHYNIRVLFMSLFFASLLHASLMAMFNTYQLVLSFTYTSPCDVILPRLFYMCIHLPYNFSILWIEGAQLVMILERMIAIFYVGRYERCTKKLGHSLLFLSFFFPLTELIWAYADETFEAPQISCLNTPVSRTKQINILFIFSIVCHILAVTCFVVVFLCHRQRSRMAHTLTGRFQFSENMISSRLLITLSSIQLVIFLTYSVAIMYLRISFDPVKGSAPMQKSNIMSAYLVPFYTILLPLITMFFLARVKQTRRSDIQSMVQVKSTGQEGWANYATQLQQQWS
;
A
#
# COMPACT_ATOMS: atom_id res chain seq x y z
N MET A 1 22.73 -17.14 -13.25
CA MET A 1 21.46 -17.76 -13.67
C MET A 1 21.73 -18.52 -14.95
N ALA A 2 21.70 -19.85 -14.90
CA ALA A 2 21.83 -20.66 -16.11
C ALA A 2 20.64 -20.38 -17.02
N GLN A 3 20.91 -20.00 -18.27
CA GLN A 3 19.95 -20.16 -19.36
C GLN A 3 19.63 -21.64 -19.42
N ILE A 4 18.38 -22.01 -19.16
CA ILE A 4 17.86 -23.31 -19.58
C ILE A 4 17.78 -23.21 -21.12
N PRO A 5 18.59 -23.97 -21.88
CA PRO A 5 18.49 -23.96 -23.32
C PRO A 5 17.15 -24.60 -23.67
N TRP A 6 16.26 -23.85 -24.32
CA TRP A 6 15.00 -24.36 -24.85
C TRP A 6 15.25 -25.09 -26.18
N ASP A 7 16.22 -26.02 -26.19
CA ASP A 7 16.39 -26.91 -27.34
C ASP A 7 15.45 -28.09 -27.20
N ILE A 8 14.49 -28.11 -28.12
CA ILE A 8 13.26 -28.88 -28.10
C ILE A 8 13.51 -30.24 -28.77
N LYS A 9 13.39 -31.32 -28.00
CA LYS A 9 12.75 -32.61 -28.35
C LYS A 9 12.81 -33.53 -27.13
N ASP A 10 11.65 -34.00 -26.67
CA ASP A 10 11.47 -35.03 -25.62
C ASP A 10 11.55 -34.60 -24.14
N PHE A 11 11.09 -33.40 -23.78
CA PHE A 11 10.68 -33.16 -22.38
C PHE A 11 9.24 -33.65 -22.18
N ASN A 12 9.04 -34.57 -21.23
CA ASN A 12 7.72 -35.04 -20.85
C ASN A 12 6.95 -33.88 -20.18
N ILE A 13 6.07 -33.20 -20.94
CA ILE A 13 5.26 -32.05 -20.48
C ILE A 13 4.58 -32.34 -19.14
N THR A 14 4.16 -33.60 -18.95
CA THR A 14 3.60 -34.14 -17.72
C THR A 14 4.53 -33.94 -16.51
N GLU A 15 5.82 -34.21 -16.64
CA GLU A 15 6.80 -34.08 -15.57
C GLU A 15 7.00 -32.62 -15.15
N VAL A 16 7.02 -31.71 -16.13
CA VAL A 16 7.09 -30.26 -15.87
C VAL A 16 5.86 -29.78 -15.10
N CYS A 17 4.66 -30.24 -15.48
CA CYS A 17 3.40 -29.91 -14.80
C CYS A 17 3.32 -30.51 -13.39
N VAL A 18 3.84 -31.72 -13.18
CA VAL A 18 3.89 -32.34 -11.84
C VAL A 18 4.82 -31.54 -10.93
N LYS A 19 6.08 -31.33 -11.33
CA LYS A 19 7.11 -30.71 -10.51
C LYS A 19 6.86 -29.22 -10.24
N ASN A 20 6.47 -28.47 -11.27
CA ASN A 20 6.28 -27.03 -11.16
C ASN A 20 4.84 -26.63 -10.87
N GLY A 21 3.89 -27.56 -10.98
CA GLY A 21 2.45 -27.39 -10.73
C GLY A 21 2.01 -28.15 -9.48
N ILE A 22 1.70 -29.44 -9.64
CA ILE A 22 1.08 -30.26 -8.59
C ILE A 22 1.84 -30.18 -7.27
N GLU A 23 3.15 -30.43 -7.27
CA GLU A 23 3.96 -30.44 -6.05
C GLU A 23 3.88 -29.10 -5.30
N VAL A 24 3.74 -27.98 -6.02
CA VAL A 24 3.61 -26.65 -5.42
C VAL A 24 2.21 -26.44 -4.85
N VAL A 25 1.17 -26.69 -5.65
CA VAL A 25 -0.22 -26.36 -5.27
C VAL A 25 -0.77 -27.29 -4.19
N THR A 26 -0.20 -28.50 -4.06
CA THR A 26 -0.54 -29.47 -3.02
C THR A 26 0.29 -29.30 -1.75
N PHE A 27 1.38 -28.53 -1.81
CA PHE A 27 2.26 -28.32 -0.66
C PHE A 27 1.49 -27.63 0.49
N PRO A 28 1.42 -28.22 1.69
CA PRO A 28 0.59 -27.67 2.78
C PRO A 28 0.92 -26.23 3.14
N TYR A 29 2.20 -25.89 3.17
CA TYR A 29 2.66 -24.53 3.49
C TYR A 29 2.19 -23.50 2.44
N TYR A 30 2.17 -23.87 1.16
CA TYR A 30 1.66 -23.03 0.08
C TYR A 30 0.15 -22.75 0.28
N ARG A 31 -0.65 -23.79 0.49
CA ARG A 31 -2.10 -23.68 0.71
C ARG A 31 -2.46 -22.86 1.94
N ILE A 32 -1.76 -23.06 3.06
CA ILE A 32 -1.98 -22.27 4.28
C ILE A 32 -1.77 -20.78 4.01
N MET A 33 -0.66 -20.43 3.34
CA MET A 33 -0.38 -19.03 3.00
C MET A 33 -1.40 -18.43 2.04
N GLN A 34 -1.90 -19.21 1.09
CA GLN A 34 -2.99 -18.76 0.22
C GLN A 34 -4.28 -18.51 0.99
N CYS A 35 -4.69 -19.42 1.88
CA CYS A 35 -5.88 -19.22 2.72
C CYS A 35 -5.76 -17.95 3.57
N ILE A 36 -4.59 -17.70 4.17
CA ILE A 36 -4.32 -16.47 4.92
C ILE A 36 -4.51 -15.23 4.02
N HIS A 37 -3.93 -15.22 2.83
CA HIS A 37 -4.09 -14.11 1.89
C HIS A 37 -5.52 -13.90 1.44
N ILE A 38 -6.28 -14.97 1.17
CA ILE A 38 -7.69 -14.89 0.78
C ILE A 38 -8.50 -14.23 1.91
N ILE A 39 -8.33 -14.69 3.16
CA ILE A 39 -9.05 -14.14 4.32
C ILE A 39 -8.69 -12.66 4.51
N LEU A 40 -7.39 -12.30 4.43
CA LEU A 40 -6.94 -10.92 4.56
C LEU A 40 -7.50 -10.02 3.46
N CYS A 41 -7.52 -10.50 2.21
CA CYS A 41 -7.98 -9.72 1.07
C CYS A 41 -9.50 -9.54 1.05
N ILE A 42 -10.29 -10.58 1.33
CA ILE A 42 -11.75 -10.48 1.47
C ILE A 42 -12.11 -9.50 2.59
N SER A 43 -11.46 -9.63 3.75
CA SER A 43 -11.64 -8.69 4.86
C SER A 43 -11.26 -7.26 4.46
N SER A 44 -10.14 -7.10 3.74
CA SER A 44 -9.71 -5.79 3.21
C SER A 44 -10.76 -5.18 2.30
N VAL A 45 -11.30 -5.93 1.33
CA VAL A 45 -12.31 -5.45 0.37
C VAL A 45 -13.54 -4.91 1.10
N ILE A 46 -14.07 -5.68 2.07
CA ILE A 46 -15.24 -5.27 2.87
C ILE A 46 -14.96 -3.96 3.61
N LEU A 47 -13.82 -3.88 4.30
CA LEU A 47 -13.45 -2.69 5.09
C LEU A 47 -13.16 -1.47 4.21
N LEU A 48 -12.46 -1.64 3.08
CA LEU A 48 -12.17 -0.57 2.13
C LEU A 48 -13.45 0.02 1.55
N LEU A 49 -14.40 -0.83 1.11
CA LEU A 49 -15.70 -0.38 0.61
C LEU A 49 -16.50 0.36 1.69
N TRP A 50 -16.48 -0.14 2.93
CA TRP A 50 -17.14 0.52 4.06
C TRP A 50 -16.56 1.92 4.33
N VAL A 51 -15.22 2.07 4.32
CA VAL A 51 -14.57 3.38 4.53
C VAL A 51 -14.86 4.33 3.36
N LEU A 52 -14.78 3.85 2.12
CA LEU A 52 -15.05 4.64 0.91
C LEU A 52 -16.47 5.20 0.88
N THR A 53 -17.45 4.43 1.35
CA THR A 53 -18.87 4.82 1.36
C THR A 53 -19.24 5.65 2.59
N LYS A 54 -18.82 5.23 3.80
CA LYS A 54 -19.34 5.80 5.06
C LYS A 54 -18.42 6.82 5.74
N CYS A 55 -17.11 6.71 5.53
CA CYS A 55 -16.11 7.56 6.19
C CYS A 55 -15.57 8.68 5.31
N ARG A 56 -15.73 8.59 3.98
CA ARG A 56 -15.25 9.60 3.02
C ARG A 56 -15.74 11.03 3.30
N SER A 57 -16.97 11.20 3.77
CA SER A 57 -17.54 12.52 4.08
C SER A 57 -17.04 13.10 5.41
N LYS A 58 -16.48 12.27 6.28
CA LYS A 58 -16.02 12.65 7.63
C LYS A 58 -14.55 13.07 7.67
N LEU A 59 -13.79 12.80 6.61
CA LEU A 59 -12.39 13.19 6.48
C LEU A 59 -12.31 14.69 6.15
N THR A 60 -11.96 15.50 7.14
CA THR A 60 -11.69 16.95 7.01
C THR A 60 -10.27 17.18 6.50
N PHE A 61 -9.97 16.66 5.30
CA PHE A 61 -8.66 16.83 4.67
C PHE A 61 -8.69 17.92 3.61
N HIS A 62 -7.56 18.61 3.44
CA HIS A 62 -7.36 19.49 2.29
C HIS A 62 -7.59 18.72 0.99
N TYR A 63 -8.16 19.39 -0.02
CA TYR A 63 -8.63 18.75 -1.24
C TYR A 63 -7.56 17.89 -1.93
N ASN A 64 -6.35 18.43 -2.07
CA ASN A 64 -5.24 17.76 -2.75
C ASN A 64 -4.97 16.38 -2.14
N ILE A 65 -4.87 16.33 -0.81
CA ILE A 65 -4.60 15.10 -0.08
C ILE A 65 -5.80 14.16 -0.06
N ARG A 66 -7.00 14.72 0.03
CA ARG A 66 -8.21 13.91 -0.02
C ARG A 66 -8.28 13.12 -1.32
N VAL A 67 -7.91 13.72 -2.45
CA VAL A 67 -7.90 13.06 -3.75
C VAL A 67 -6.82 11.97 -3.82
N LEU A 68 -5.59 12.26 -3.37
CA LEU A 68 -4.51 11.27 -3.32
C LEU A 68 -4.82 10.10 -2.38
N PHE A 69 -5.40 10.39 -1.23
CA PHE A 69 -5.82 9.37 -0.26
C PHE A 69 -6.92 8.47 -0.83
N MET A 70 -7.89 9.04 -1.56
CA MET A 70 -8.89 8.23 -2.26
C MET A 70 -8.25 7.36 -3.34
N SER A 71 -7.27 7.88 -4.09
CA SER A 71 -6.50 7.08 -5.06
C SER A 71 -5.85 5.87 -4.41
N LEU A 72 -5.23 6.03 -3.24
CA LEU A 72 -4.62 4.93 -2.50
C LEU A 72 -5.65 3.87 -2.08
N PHE A 73 -6.84 4.28 -1.65
CA PHE A 73 -7.94 3.35 -1.33
C PHE A 73 -8.40 2.57 -2.56
N PHE A 74 -8.55 3.23 -3.72
CA PHE A 74 -8.93 2.54 -4.96
C PHE A 74 -7.85 1.58 -5.44
N ALA A 75 -6.58 1.97 -5.38
CA ALA A 75 -5.45 1.10 -5.73
C ALA A 75 -5.41 -0.15 -4.81
N SER A 76 -5.60 0.05 -3.50
CA SER A 76 -5.66 -1.03 -2.51
C SER A 76 -6.88 -1.94 -2.69
N LEU A 77 -8.02 -1.38 -3.10
CA LEU A 77 -9.23 -2.16 -3.39
C LEU A 77 -9.05 -3.03 -4.62
N LEU A 78 -8.48 -2.46 -5.70
CA LEU A 78 -8.15 -3.21 -6.91
C LEU A 78 -7.18 -4.36 -6.58
N HIS A 79 -6.10 -4.06 -5.85
CA HIS A 79 -5.12 -5.04 -5.40
C HIS A 79 -5.76 -6.21 -4.62
N ALA A 80 -6.49 -5.90 -3.54
CA ALA A 80 -7.09 -6.91 -2.69
C ALA A 80 -8.13 -7.76 -3.46
N SER A 81 -8.90 -7.14 -4.35
CA SER A 81 -9.89 -7.85 -5.17
C SER A 81 -9.24 -8.84 -6.13
N LEU A 82 -8.20 -8.42 -6.85
CA LEU A 82 -7.47 -9.27 -7.79
C LEU A 82 -6.75 -10.41 -7.06
N MET A 83 -6.08 -10.10 -5.94
CA MET A 83 -5.38 -11.08 -5.10
C MET A 83 -6.34 -12.14 -4.55
N ALA A 84 -7.50 -11.73 -4.03
CA ALA A 84 -8.52 -12.67 -3.58
C ALA A 84 -9.01 -13.57 -4.72
N MET A 85 -9.28 -12.99 -5.89
CA MET A 85 -9.78 -13.72 -7.05
C MET A 85 -8.80 -14.79 -7.53
N PHE A 86 -7.54 -14.45 -7.82
CA PHE A 86 -6.61 -15.45 -8.37
C PHE A 86 -6.16 -16.48 -7.34
N ASN A 87 -6.03 -16.11 -6.05
CA ASN A 87 -5.69 -17.12 -5.04
C ASN A 87 -6.86 -18.06 -4.78
N THR A 88 -8.11 -17.56 -4.81
CA THR A 88 -9.29 -18.43 -4.71
C THR A 88 -9.37 -19.36 -5.91
N TYR A 89 -9.19 -18.84 -7.12
CA TYR A 89 -9.19 -19.63 -8.35
C TYR A 89 -8.14 -20.74 -8.31
N GLN A 90 -6.91 -20.39 -7.93
CA GLN A 90 -5.81 -21.35 -7.82
C GLN A 90 -6.05 -22.38 -6.71
N LEU A 91 -6.59 -21.95 -5.56
CA LEU A 91 -6.90 -22.84 -4.44
C LEU A 91 -7.95 -23.87 -4.85
N VAL A 92 -9.00 -23.46 -5.58
CA VAL A 92 -10.00 -24.38 -6.15
C VAL A 92 -9.34 -25.38 -7.09
N LEU A 93 -8.52 -24.91 -8.04
CA LEU A 93 -7.77 -25.80 -8.94
C LEU A 93 -6.90 -26.80 -8.17
N SER A 94 -6.32 -26.39 -7.04
CA SER A 94 -5.50 -27.28 -6.21
C SER A 94 -6.27 -28.47 -5.62
N PHE A 95 -7.60 -28.42 -5.56
CA PHE A 95 -8.46 -29.50 -5.06
C PHE A 95 -9.24 -30.22 -6.18
N THR A 96 -9.45 -29.58 -7.33
CA THR A 96 -10.34 -30.10 -8.40
C THR A 96 -9.61 -30.57 -9.65
N TYR A 97 -8.27 -30.54 -9.68
CA TYR A 97 -7.50 -30.97 -10.86
C TYR A 97 -7.69 -32.47 -11.16
N THR A 98 -7.75 -32.82 -12.44
CA THR A 98 -7.86 -34.22 -12.89
C THR A 98 -6.61 -34.70 -13.60
N SER A 99 -6.00 -33.81 -14.39
CA SER A 99 -4.74 -34.01 -15.09
C SER A 99 -3.65 -33.10 -14.53
N PRO A 100 -2.36 -33.48 -14.64
CA PRO A 100 -1.26 -32.71 -14.06
C PRO A 100 -1.16 -31.25 -14.48
N CYS A 101 -1.56 -30.91 -15.70
CA CYS A 101 -1.45 -29.54 -16.21
C CYS A 101 -2.70 -28.68 -15.93
N ASP A 102 -3.77 -29.24 -15.35
CA ASP A 102 -5.01 -28.48 -15.05
C ASP A 102 -4.79 -27.38 -14.00
N VAL A 103 -3.72 -27.50 -13.19
CA VAL A 103 -3.34 -26.53 -12.15
C VAL A 103 -2.61 -25.31 -12.71
N ILE A 104 -2.25 -25.33 -13.99
CA ILE A 104 -1.61 -24.21 -14.69
C ILE A 104 -2.69 -23.22 -15.12
N LEU A 105 -2.46 -21.93 -14.86
CA LEU A 105 -3.40 -20.89 -15.21
C LEU A 105 -3.55 -20.75 -16.73
N PRO A 106 -4.78 -20.63 -17.26
CA PRO A 106 -4.99 -20.27 -18.65
C PRO A 106 -4.32 -18.93 -18.97
N ARG A 107 -3.69 -18.83 -20.15
CA ARG A 107 -2.93 -17.64 -20.57
C ARG A 107 -3.72 -16.33 -20.46
N LEU A 108 -4.94 -16.31 -20.99
CA LEU A 108 -5.79 -15.11 -20.95
C LEU A 108 -6.16 -14.71 -19.52
N PHE A 109 -6.45 -15.71 -18.66
CA PHE A 109 -6.71 -15.44 -17.25
C PHE A 109 -5.49 -14.84 -16.57
N TYR A 110 -4.31 -15.45 -16.75
CA TYR A 110 -3.07 -14.94 -16.19
C TYR A 110 -2.82 -13.50 -16.67
N MET A 111 -2.84 -13.22 -17.97
CA MET A 111 -2.57 -11.87 -18.50
C MET A 111 -3.55 -10.83 -17.96
N CYS A 112 -4.86 -11.11 -18.01
CA CYS A 112 -5.90 -10.17 -17.59
C CYS A 112 -5.88 -9.87 -16.09
N ILE A 113 -5.35 -10.78 -15.26
CA ILE A 113 -5.30 -10.58 -13.80
C ILE A 113 -3.91 -10.11 -13.35
N HIS A 114 -2.85 -10.69 -13.90
CA HIS A 114 -1.47 -10.40 -13.54
C HIS A 114 -1.09 -8.96 -13.84
N LEU A 115 -1.45 -8.42 -15.01
CA LEU A 115 -1.10 -7.05 -15.38
C LEU A 115 -1.79 -6.00 -14.47
N PRO A 116 -3.12 -6.02 -14.28
CA PRO A 116 -3.78 -5.10 -13.33
C PRO A 116 -3.33 -5.31 -11.88
N TYR A 117 -2.97 -6.54 -11.51
CA TYR A 117 -2.45 -6.84 -10.18
C TYR A 117 -1.10 -6.16 -9.96
N ASN A 118 -0.13 -6.33 -10.85
CA ASN A 118 1.17 -5.65 -10.75
C ASN A 118 1.00 -4.13 -10.83
N PHE A 119 0.13 -3.65 -11.72
CA PHE A 119 -0.22 -2.23 -11.78
C PHE A 119 -0.70 -1.69 -10.43
N SER A 120 -1.58 -2.43 -9.75
CA SER A 120 -2.12 -1.99 -8.45
C SER A 120 -1.05 -1.87 -7.37
N ILE A 121 -0.02 -2.74 -7.38
CA ILE A 121 1.12 -2.67 -6.46
C ILE A 121 1.91 -1.39 -6.73
N LEU A 122 2.30 -1.15 -7.99
CA LEU A 122 3.04 0.04 -8.39
C LEU A 122 2.23 1.32 -8.14
N TRP A 123 0.91 1.27 -8.32
CA TRP A 123 0.02 2.41 -8.05
C TRP A 123 -0.07 2.73 -6.56
N ILE A 124 -0.09 1.73 -5.68
CA ILE A 124 -0.02 1.92 -4.23
C ILE A 124 1.30 2.62 -3.84
N GLU A 125 2.43 2.18 -4.40
CA GLU A 125 3.75 2.81 -4.18
C GLU A 125 3.79 4.24 -4.74
N GLY A 126 3.33 4.45 -5.98
CA GLY A 126 3.27 5.76 -6.62
C GLY A 126 2.41 6.75 -5.85
N ALA A 127 1.23 6.32 -5.38
CA ALA A 127 0.34 7.13 -4.52
C ALA A 127 1.05 7.58 -3.23
N GLN A 128 1.88 6.70 -2.66
CA GLN A 128 2.64 6.99 -1.45
C GLN A 128 3.74 8.03 -1.68
N LEU A 129 4.50 7.92 -2.76
CA LEU A 129 5.53 8.90 -3.11
C LEU A 129 4.94 10.30 -3.34
N VAL A 130 3.84 10.40 -4.08
CA VAL A 130 3.20 11.71 -4.32
C VAL A 130 2.56 12.28 -3.07
N MET A 131 2.07 11.45 -2.13
CA MET A 131 1.58 11.93 -0.84
C MET A 131 2.72 12.50 0.02
N ILE A 132 3.90 11.87 0.03
CA ILE A 132 5.08 12.43 0.71
C ILE A 132 5.45 13.78 0.08
N LEU A 133 5.53 13.85 -1.26
CA LEU A 133 5.85 15.07 -1.98
C LEU A 133 4.86 16.20 -1.65
N GLU A 134 3.57 15.89 -1.64
CA GLU A 134 2.52 16.82 -1.24
C GLU A 134 2.77 17.38 0.17
N ARG A 135 3.11 16.49 1.12
CA ARG A 135 3.37 16.87 2.52
C ARG A 135 4.58 17.78 2.64
N MET A 136 5.61 17.54 1.84
CA MET A 136 6.79 18.41 1.78
C MET A 136 6.38 19.81 1.29
N ILE A 137 5.61 19.88 0.20
CA ILE A 137 5.12 21.16 -0.33
C ILE A 137 4.29 21.90 0.72
N ALA A 138 3.38 21.23 1.41
CA ALA A 138 2.55 21.84 2.44
C ALA A 138 3.37 22.42 3.62
N ILE A 139 4.43 21.73 4.03
CA ILE A 139 5.28 22.15 5.16
C ILE A 139 6.24 23.27 4.78
N PHE A 140 6.78 23.26 3.55
CA PHE A 140 7.71 24.29 3.11
C PHE A 140 7.01 25.59 2.70
N TYR A 141 5.81 25.50 2.12
CA TYR A 141 5.04 26.63 1.59
C TYR A 141 3.82 27.02 2.44
N VAL A 142 3.98 27.02 3.76
CA VAL A 142 2.95 27.45 4.73
C VAL A 142 2.45 28.87 4.39
N GLY A 143 1.14 29.08 4.41
CA GLY A 143 0.49 30.35 4.04
C GLY A 143 0.21 30.54 2.54
N ARG A 144 1.02 29.96 1.64
CA ARG A 144 0.72 29.92 0.18
C ARG A 144 0.01 28.63 -0.23
N TYR A 145 0.23 27.54 0.51
CA TYR A 145 -0.34 26.23 0.21
C TYR A 145 -1.88 26.24 0.18
N GLU A 146 -2.55 26.97 1.07
CA GLU A 146 -4.03 27.08 1.03
C GLU A 146 -4.55 27.86 -0.19
N ARG A 147 -3.74 28.79 -0.72
CA ARG A 147 -4.04 29.47 -1.99
C ARG A 147 -3.62 28.63 -3.19
N CYS A 148 -2.87 27.56 -2.98
CA CYS A 148 -2.40 26.68 -4.03
C CYS A 148 -3.60 25.90 -4.58
N THR A 149 -3.88 26.15 -5.85
CA THR A 149 -5.11 25.68 -6.50
C THR A 149 -5.21 24.15 -6.51
N LYS A 150 -6.45 23.64 -6.60
CA LYS A 150 -6.79 22.21 -6.80
C LYS A 150 -6.01 21.54 -7.95
N LYS A 151 -5.41 22.32 -8.85
CA LYS A 151 -4.51 21.86 -9.92
C LYS A 151 -3.33 21.04 -9.40
N LEU A 152 -2.75 21.38 -8.24
CA LEU A 152 -1.64 20.61 -7.66
C LEU A 152 -2.10 19.18 -7.34
N GLY A 153 -3.23 19.02 -6.66
CA GLY A 153 -3.79 17.71 -6.33
C GLY A 153 -4.09 16.86 -7.57
N HIS A 154 -4.68 17.45 -8.61
CA HIS A 154 -4.92 16.75 -9.87
C HIS A 154 -3.64 16.37 -10.61
N SER A 155 -2.62 17.23 -10.58
CA SER A 155 -1.31 16.95 -11.20
C SER A 155 -0.62 15.78 -10.50
N LEU A 156 -0.60 15.79 -9.16
CA LEU A 156 -0.03 14.70 -8.37
C LEU A 156 -0.81 13.38 -8.54
N LEU A 157 -2.15 13.45 -8.66
CA LEU A 157 -2.97 12.28 -8.97
C LEU A 157 -2.64 11.70 -10.35
N PHE A 158 -2.46 12.56 -11.35
CA PHE A 158 -2.05 12.11 -12.68
C PHE A 158 -0.68 11.41 -12.62
N LEU A 159 0.29 12.00 -11.93
CA LEU A 159 1.63 11.41 -11.77
C LEU A 159 1.58 10.06 -11.04
N SER A 160 0.72 9.91 -10.02
CA SER A 160 0.59 8.66 -9.27
C SER A 160 0.04 7.50 -10.10
N PHE A 161 -0.67 7.78 -11.19
CA PHE A 161 -1.18 6.78 -12.11
C PHE A 161 -0.23 6.57 -13.30
N PHE A 162 0.27 7.67 -13.87
CA PHE A 162 1.06 7.66 -15.10
C PHE A 162 2.40 6.93 -14.93
N PHE A 163 3.17 7.23 -13.89
CA PHE A 163 4.48 6.59 -13.69
C PHE A 163 4.36 5.07 -13.48
N PRO A 164 3.50 4.56 -12.58
CA PRO A 164 3.26 3.12 -12.44
C PRO A 164 2.82 2.43 -13.74
N LEU A 165 2.01 3.11 -14.56
CA LEU A 165 1.57 2.56 -15.84
C LEU A 165 2.76 2.42 -16.81
N THR A 166 3.61 3.44 -16.89
CA THR A 166 4.82 3.39 -17.73
C THR A 166 5.81 2.33 -17.27
N GLU A 167 5.99 2.17 -15.96
CA GLU A 167 6.85 1.12 -15.37
C GLU A 167 6.33 -0.28 -15.73
N LEU A 168 5.01 -0.50 -15.64
CA LEU A 168 4.39 -1.77 -16.02
C LEU A 168 4.59 -2.06 -17.52
N ILE A 169 4.30 -1.08 -18.38
CA ILE A 169 4.44 -1.24 -19.84
C ILE A 169 5.89 -1.58 -20.18
N TRP A 170 6.86 -0.89 -19.57
CA TRP A 170 8.27 -1.18 -19.76
C TRP A 170 8.65 -2.57 -19.25
N ALA A 171 8.16 -2.96 -18.07
CA ALA A 171 8.47 -4.25 -17.45
C ALA A 171 8.01 -5.43 -18.29
N TYR A 172 6.88 -5.31 -19.00
CA TYR A 172 6.28 -6.37 -19.79
C TYR A 172 6.29 -6.11 -21.31
N ALA A 173 7.05 -5.13 -21.79
CA ALA A 173 7.24 -4.90 -23.22
C ALA A 173 7.70 -6.18 -23.93
N ASP A 174 7.04 -6.54 -25.03
CA ASP A 174 7.33 -7.74 -25.84
C ASP A 174 7.08 -9.10 -25.15
N GLU A 175 6.37 -9.13 -24.01
CA GLU A 175 6.02 -10.39 -23.35
C GLU A 175 4.78 -11.04 -23.99
N THR A 176 4.91 -12.32 -24.37
CA THR A 176 3.82 -13.08 -24.99
C THR A 176 2.96 -13.84 -23.98
N PHE A 177 3.43 -14.06 -22.75
CA PHE A 177 2.73 -14.79 -21.69
C PHE A 177 2.43 -16.26 -22.02
N GLU A 178 3.20 -16.88 -22.91
CA GLU A 178 3.01 -18.30 -23.28
C GLU A 178 3.59 -19.27 -22.25
N ALA A 179 4.53 -18.81 -21.41
CA ALA A 179 5.15 -19.65 -20.40
C ALA A 179 4.12 -20.05 -19.31
N PRO A 180 4.05 -21.33 -18.91
CA PRO A 180 3.07 -21.81 -17.94
C PRO A 180 3.29 -21.18 -16.57
N GLN A 181 2.21 -20.69 -15.95
CA GLN A 181 2.22 -20.05 -14.64
C GLN A 181 1.20 -20.68 -13.70
N ILE A 182 1.63 -21.03 -12.49
CA ILE A 182 0.71 -21.55 -11.45
C ILE A 182 -0.03 -20.45 -10.68
N SER A 183 0.43 -19.20 -10.75
CA SER A 183 -0.08 -18.10 -9.92
C SER A 183 0.22 -16.76 -10.57
N CYS A 184 -0.72 -15.81 -10.44
CA CYS A 184 -0.52 -14.43 -10.87
C CYS A 184 0.53 -13.68 -10.02
N LEU A 185 1.00 -14.24 -8.91
CA LEU A 185 2.15 -13.72 -8.16
C LEU A 185 3.49 -13.99 -8.88
N ASN A 186 3.54 -15.02 -9.72
CA ASN A 186 4.77 -15.38 -10.42
C ASN A 186 5.06 -14.44 -11.58
N THR A 187 6.35 -14.13 -11.74
CA THR A 187 6.86 -13.38 -12.89
C THR A 187 7.26 -14.34 -14.00
N PRO A 188 6.98 -14.03 -15.29
CA PRO A 188 7.53 -14.77 -16.42
C PRO A 188 9.06 -14.75 -16.40
N VAL A 189 9.69 -15.89 -16.70
CA VAL A 189 11.15 -16.06 -16.59
C VAL A 189 11.88 -15.09 -17.53
N SER A 190 11.33 -14.86 -18.73
CA SER A 190 11.77 -13.88 -19.74
C SER A 190 11.92 -12.46 -19.21
N ARG A 191 11.07 -12.04 -18.25
CA ARG A 191 11.02 -10.68 -17.70
C ARG A 191 11.70 -10.52 -16.35
N THR A 192 12.38 -11.57 -15.87
CA THR A 192 13.03 -11.58 -14.55
C THR A 192 14.02 -10.43 -14.39
N LYS A 193 14.80 -10.10 -15.44
CA LYS A 193 15.80 -9.03 -15.39
C LYS A 193 15.14 -7.66 -15.18
N GLN A 194 14.13 -7.32 -15.97
CA GLN A 194 13.39 -6.06 -15.90
C GLN A 194 12.70 -5.91 -14.55
N ILE A 195 12.08 -6.98 -14.07
CA ILE A 195 11.38 -6.99 -12.79
C ILE A 195 12.36 -6.84 -11.62
N ASN A 196 13.54 -7.46 -11.68
CA ASN A 196 14.58 -7.25 -10.67
C ASN A 196 15.11 -5.81 -10.69
N ILE A 197 15.22 -5.16 -11.86
CA ILE A 197 15.56 -3.74 -11.96
C ILE A 197 14.48 -2.89 -11.27
N LEU A 198 13.20 -3.18 -11.48
CA LEU A 198 12.11 -2.48 -10.77
C LEU A 198 12.18 -2.67 -9.26
N PHE A 199 12.48 -3.88 -8.77
CA PHE A 199 12.66 -4.11 -7.33
C PHE A 199 13.83 -3.29 -6.76
N ILE A 200 14.97 -3.25 -7.45
CA ILE A 200 16.13 -2.44 -7.02
C ILE A 200 15.75 -0.95 -7.01
N PHE A 201 15.11 -0.47 -8.08
CA PHE A 201 14.61 0.90 -8.18
C PHE A 201 13.64 1.23 -7.04
N SER A 202 12.67 0.36 -6.76
CA SER A 202 11.73 0.50 -5.66
C SER A 202 12.45 0.57 -4.31
N ILE A 203 13.43 -0.29 -4.04
CA ILE A 203 14.22 -0.23 -2.79
C ILE A 203 14.92 1.13 -2.63
N VAL A 204 15.56 1.63 -3.69
CA VAL A 204 16.22 2.95 -3.67
C VAL A 204 15.20 4.07 -3.40
N CYS A 205 14.07 4.06 -4.11
CA CYS A 205 12.99 5.01 -3.89
C CYS A 205 12.42 4.95 -2.46
N HIS A 206 12.28 3.76 -1.88
CA HIS A 206 11.82 3.58 -0.50
C HIS A 206 12.82 4.13 0.52
N ILE A 207 14.12 3.90 0.34
CA ILE A 207 15.16 4.46 1.20
C ILE A 207 15.12 5.99 1.15
N LEU A 208 15.08 6.56 -0.05
CA LEU A 208 14.96 8.02 -0.24
C LEU A 208 13.66 8.56 0.39
N ALA A 209 12.54 7.86 0.22
CA ALA A 209 11.27 8.24 0.80
C ALA A 209 11.30 8.23 2.34
N VAL A 210 11.92 7.22 2.96
CA VAL A 210 12.14 7.18 4.42
C VAL A 210 12.98 8.36 4.87
N THR A 211 14.09 8.66 4.18
CA THR A 211 14.94 9.82 4.50
C THR A 211 14.16 11.14 4.40
N CYS A 212 13.46 11.36 3.29
CA CYS A 212 12.61 12.53 3.09
C CYS A 212 11.55 12.65 4.20
N PHE A 213 10.94 11.54 4.58
CA PHE A 213 9.91 11.50 5.59
C PHE A 213 10.43 11.85 6.99
N VAL A 214 11.62 11.38 7.36
CA VAL A 214 12.29 11.78 8.61
C VAL A 214 12.58 13.28 8.60
N VAL A 215 13.11 13.80 7.50
CA VAL A 215 13.36 15.26 7.35
C VAL A 215 12.06 16.05 7.50
N VAL A 216 10.99 15.62 6.83
CA VAL A 216 9.64 16.21 6.95
C VAL A 216 9.18 16.26 8.40
N PHE A 217 9.30 15.14 9.12
CA PHE A 217 8.89 15.06 10.52
C PHE A 217 9.68 16.02 11.42
N LEU A 218 10.99 16.08 11.25
CA LEU A 218 11.87 16.99 12.00
C LEU A 218 11.56 18.47 11.68
N CYS A 219 11.45 18.82 10.40
CA CYS A 219 11.11 20.17 9.95
C CYS A 219 9.73 20.59 10.44
N HIS A 220 8.74 19.70 10.38
CA HIS A 220 7.39 19.96 10.90
C HIS A 220 7.43 20.28 12.41
N ARG A 221 8.16 19.48 13.19
CA ARG A 221 8.32 19.68 14.64
C ARG A 221 8.98 21.02 14.95
N GLN A 222 10.03 21.38 14.21
CA GLN A 222 10.73 22.65 14.40
C GLN A 222 9.85 23.84 14.03
N ARG A 223 9.23 23.84 12.85
CA ARG A 223 8.40 24.95 12.37
C ARG A 223 7.14 25.15 13.23
N SER A 224 6.54 24.07 13.72
CA SER A 224 5.41 24.16 14.65
C SER A 224 5.77 24.91 15.94
N ARG A 225 7.03 24.84 16.41
CA ARG A 225 7.49 25.59 17.59
C ARG A 225 7.76 27.06 17.29
N MET A 226 8.18 27.37 16.06
CA MET A 226 8.53 28.72 15.61
C MET A 226 7.33 29.52 15.06
N ALA A 227 6.11 28.97 15.09
CA ALA A 227 4.93 29.67 14.60
C ALA A 227 4.56 30.84 15.54
N HIS A 228 4.82 32.07 15.09
CA HIS A 228 4.55 33.30 15.87
C HIS A 228 3.15 33.89 15.62
N THR A 229 2.54 33.65 14.46
CA THR A 229 1.21 34.19 14.13
C THR A 229 0.10 33.22 14.53
N LEU A 230 -1.05 33.76 14.97
CA LEU A 230 -2.23 32.97 15.32
C LEU A 230 -2.71 32.11 14.12
N THR A 231 -2.74 32.71 12.93
CA THR A 231 -3.07 32.03 11.67
C THR A 231 -2.09 30.90 11.38
N GLY A 232 -0.78 31.13 11.55
CA GLY A 232 0.23 30.09 11.36
C GLY A 232 0.05 28.93 12.34
N ARG A 233 -0.17 29.21 13.64
CA ARG A 233 -0.42 28.18 14.65
C ARG A 233 -1.68 27.37 14.36
N PHE A 234 -2.76 28.04 13.95
CA PHE A 234 -4.00 27.38 13.55
C PHE A 234 -3.78 26.44 12.35
N GLN A 235 -3.14 26.93 11.30
CA GLN A 235 -2.82 26.15 10.10
C GLN A 235 -1.92 24.95 10.40
N PHE A 236 -0.90 25.12 11.26
CA PHE A 236 -0.07 24.00 11.70
C PHE A 236 -0.87 22.97 12.50
N SER A 237 -1.76 23.40 13.40
CA SER A 237 -2.60 22.49 14.19
C SER A 237 -3.56 21.69 13.30
N GLU A 238 -4.21 22.33 12.33
CA GLU A 238 -5.12 21.67 11.40
C GLU A 238 -4.38 20.69 10.47
N ASN A 239 -3.24 21.14 9.91
CA ASN A 239 -2.39 20.26 9.10
C ASN A 239 -1.78 19.12 9.91
N MET A 240 -1.52 19.29 11.21
CA MET A 240 -0.96 18.25 12.08
C MET A 240 -1.92 17.08 12.29
N ILE A 241 -3.22 17.33 12.44
CA ILE A 241 -4.21 16.26 12.62
C ILE A 241 -4.26 15.36 11.38
N SER A 242 -4.42 15.96 10.19
CA SER A 242 -4.48 15.20 8.93
C SER A 242 -3.13 14.56 8.58
N SER A 243 -2.02 15.27 8.84
CA SER A 243 -0.67 14.76 8.61
C SER A 243 -0.36 13.60 9.54
N ARG A 244 -0.84 13.56 10.79
CA ARG A 244 -0.59 12.43 11.70
C ARG A 244 -1.10 11.11 11.15
N LEU A 245 -2.33 11.07 10.63
CA LEU A 245 -2.87 9.85 10.01
C LEU A 245 -2.00 9.41 8.83
N LEU A 246 -1.72 10.34 7.93
CA LEU A 246 -0.99 10.06 6.70
C LEU A 246 0.43 9.65 7.00
N ILE A 247 1.09 10.30 7.95
CA ILE A 247 2.41 9.94 8.45
C ILE A 247 2.38 8.49 8.96
N THR A 248 1.43 8.13 9.83
CA THR A 248 1.33 6.75 10.33
C THR A 248 1.15 5.74 9.21
N LEU A 249 0.22 5.99 8.28
CA LEU A 249 -0.06 5.09 7.16
C LEU A 249 1.14 4.97 6.21
N SER A 250 1.75 6.09 5.88
CA SER A 250 2.94 6.19 5.05
C SER A 250 4.13 5.45 5.64
N SER A 251 4.39 5.59 6.95
CA SER A 251 5.46 4.85 7.63
C SER A 251 5.24 3.35 7.55
N ILE A 252 4.02 2.89 7.84
CA ILE A 252 3.67 1.46 7.79
C ILE A 252 3.82 0.94 6.36
N GLN A 253 3.33 1.69 5.38
CA GLN A 253 3.48 1.32 3.97
C GLN A 253 4.96 1.19 3.59
N LEU A 254 5.78 2.20 3.89
CA LEU A 254 7.21 2.18 3.57
C LEU A 254 7.92 0.97 4.18
N VAL A 255 7.64 0.65 5.46
CA VAL A 255 8.24 -0.51 6.14
C VAL A 255 7.80 -1.82 5.47
N ILE A 256 6.51 -1.98 5.17
CA ILE A 256 5.98 -3.20 4.54
C ILE A 256 6.59 -3.41 3.17
N PHE A 257 6.60 -2.38 2.32
CA PHE A 257 7.09 -2.47 0.94
C PHE A 257 8.60 -2.63 0.85
N LEU A 258 9.36 -1.97 1.73
CA LEU A 258 10.80 -2.18 1.84
C LEU A 258 11.14 -3.61 2.28
N THR A 259 10.46 -4.11 3.33
CA THR A 259 10.66 -5.48 3.84
C THR A 259 10.31 -6.51 2.78
N TYR A 260 9.17 -6.33 2.10
CA TYR A 260 8.74 -7.16 0.97
C TYR A 260 9.79 -7.18 -0.15
N SER A 261 10.24 -6.00 -0.61
CA SER A 261 11.18 -5.91 -1.73
C SER A 261 12.52 -6.56 -1.41
N VAL A 262 13.05 -6.32 -0.20
CA VAL A 262 14.29 -6.95 0.28
C VAL A 262 14.13 -8.47 0.41
N ALA A 263 13.02 -8.94 0.99
CA ALA A 263 12.77 -10.37 1.16
C ALA A 263 12.64 -11.12 -0.17
N ILE A 264 11.91 -10.57 -1.15
CA ILE A 264 11.79 -11.18 -2.48
C ILE A 264 13.13 -11.17 -3.22
N MET A 265 13.88 -10.07 -3.16
CA MET A 265 15.20 -10.02 -3.79
C MET A 265 16.16 -11.04 -3.16
N TYR A 266 16.15 -11.17 -1.83
CA TYR A 266 16.90 -12.19 -1.13
C TYR A 266 16.52 -13.59 -1.61
N LEU A 267 15.23 -13.94 -1.60
CA LEU A 267 14.72 -15.25 -2.04
C LEU A 267 15.01 -15.56 -3.52
N ARG A 268 15.10 -14.54 -4.37
CA ARG A 268 15.47 -14.68 -5.79
C ARG A 268 16.96 -14.93 -5.97
N ILE A 269 17.81 -14.27 -5.18
CA ILE A 269 19.28 -14.38 -5.28
C ILE A 269 19.77 -15.67 -4.63
N SER A 270 19.20 -16.06 -3.48
CA SER A 270 19.66 -17.21 -2.70
C SER A 270 19.17 -18.56 -3.24
N PHE A 271 18.28 -18.58 -4.23
CA PHE A 271 17.70 -19.82 -4.73
C PHE A 271 18.64 -20.52 -5.71
N ASP A 272 19.06 -21.73 -5.35
CA ASP A 272 19.75 -22.67 -6.23
C ASP A 272 18.70 -23.52 -6.98
N PRO A 273 18.57 -23.41 -8.32
CA PRO A 273 17.59 -24.17 -9.07
C PRO A 273 17.90 -25.67 -9.17
N VAL A 274 19.13 -26.09 -8.88
CA VAL A 274 19.55 -27.50 -8.94
C VAL A 274 19.27 -28.21 -7.61
N LYS A 275 19.54 -27.54 -6.49
CA LYS A 275 19.40 -28.12 -5.14
C LYS A 275 18.13 -27.70 -4.42
N GLY A 276 17.50 -26.61 -4.85
CA GLY A 276 16.35 -26.00 -4.18
C GLY A 276 15.03 -26.69 -4.49
N SER A 277 14.17 -26.81 -3.48
CA SER A 277 12.79 -27.26 -3.64
C SER A 277 11.93 -26.14 -4.23
N ALA A 278 11.36 -26.36 -5.41
CA ALA A 278 10.45 -25.41 -6.06
C ALA A 278 9.18 -25.13 -5.24
N PRO A 279 8.50 -26.14 -4.67
CA PRO A 279 7.38 -25.90 -3.74
C PRO A 279 7.77 -24.99 -2.58
N MET A 280 8.90 -25.26 -1.93
CA MET A 280 9.38 -24.46 -0.81
C MET A 280 9.66 -23.01 -1.22
N GLN A 281 10.32 -22.80 -2.37
CA GLN A 281 10.60 -21.45 -2.87
C GLN A 281 9.31 -20.67 -3.13
N LYS A 282 8.33 -21.28 -3.79
CA LYS A 282 7.05 -20.63 -4.11
C LYS A 282 6.25 -20.30 -2.86
N SER A 283 6.27 -21.18 -1.85
CA SER A 283 5.65 -20.88 -0.55
C SER A 283 6.37 -19.78 0.21
N ASN A 284 7.70 -19.73 0.18
CA ASN A 284 8.47 -18.65 0.79
C ASN A 284 8.17 -17.30 0.11
N ILE A 285 8.06 -17.27 -1.22
CA ILE A 285 7.65 -16.07 -1.98
C ILE A 285 6.25 -15.64 -1.56
N MET A 286 5.31 -16.58 -1.44
CA MET A 286 3.96 -16.28 -0.94
C MET A 286 4.02 -15.72 0.49
N SER A 287 4.76 -16.34 1.39
CA SER A 287 4.88 -15.87 2.78
C SER A 287 5.57 -14.51 2.91
N ALA A 288 6.53 -14.21 2.04
CA ALA A 288 7.23 -12.92 2.00
C ALA A 288 6.37 -11.80 1.40
N TYR A 289 5.21 -12.12 0.82
CA TYR A 289 4.33 -11.17 0.18
C TYR A 289 3.47 -10.41 1.20
N LEU A 290 3.97 -9.25 1.67
CA LEU A 290 3.35 -8.53 2.79
C LEU A 290 2.29 -7.48 2.39
N VAL A 291 2.07 -7.24 1.10
CA VAL A 291 1.12 -6.21 0.63
C VAL A 291 -0.32 -6.39 1.15
N PRO A 292 -0.90 -7.62 1.25
CA PRO A 292 -2.25 -7.83 1.78
C PRO A 292 -2.42 -7.38 3.24
N PHE A 293 -1.33 -7.38 4.03
CA PHE A 293 -1.37 -6.85 5.38
C PHE A 293 -1.53 -5.33 5.37
N TYR A 294 -0.90 -4.64 4.42
CA TYR A 294 -1.10 -3.21 4.26
C TYR A 294 -2.55 -2.86 3.86
N THR A 295 -3.13 -3.62 2.92
CA THR A 295 -4.49 -3.34 2.44
C THR A 295 -5.56 -3.47 3.52
N ILE A 296 -5.35 -4.32 4.52
CA ILE A 296 -6.26 -4.42 5.68
C ILE A 296 -5.96 -3.37 6.75
N LEU A 297 -4.68 -3.04 6.98
CA LEU A 297 -4.28 -2.04 7.96
C LEU A 297 -4.75 -0.63 7.57
N LEU A 298 -4.74 -0.30 6.28
CA LEU A 298 -5.15 0.99 5.74
C LEU A 298 -6.56 1.44 6.24
N PRO A 299 -7.65 0.67 5.99
CA PRO A 299 -8.96 1.04 6.50
C PRO A 299 -9.04 0.94 8.02
N LEU A 300 -8.43 -0.05 8.67
CA LEU A 300 -8.46 -0.20 10.14
C LEU A 300 -7.90 1.03 10.86
N ILE A 301 -6.71 1.47 10.46
CA ILE A 301 -6.05 2.65 11.03
C ILE A 301 -6.87 3.91 10.74
N THR A 302 -7.41 4.03 9.52
CA THR A 302 -8.26 5.17 9.14
C THR A 302 -9.52 5.24 10.00
N MET A 303 -10.19 4.10 10.24
CA MET A 303 -11.36 4.01 11.11
C MET A 303 -11.03 4.36 12.55
N PHE A 304 -9.96 3.79 13.09
CA PHE A 304 -9.49 4.06 14.44
C PHE A 304 -9.20 5.55 14.64
N PHE A 305 -8.48 6.16 13.68
CA PHE A 305 -8.18 7.58 13.69
C PHE A 305 -9.46 8.44 13.67
N LEU A 306 -10.41 8.12 12.80
CA LEU A 306 -11.69 8.85 12.73
C LEU A 306 -12.50 8.71 14.02
N ALA A 307 -12.51 7.54 14.64
CA ALA A 307 -13.16 7.31 15.93
C ALA A 307 -12.53 8.16 17.03
N ARG A 308 -11.19 8.20 17.09
CA ARG A 308 -10.44 9.03 18.04
C ARG A 308 -10.71 10.52 17.84
N VAL A 309 -10.65 11.03 16.61
CA VAL A 309 -10.95 12.43 16.30
C VAL A 309 -12.38 12.80 16.69
N LYS A 310 -13.35 11.91 16.42
CA LYS A 310 -14.74 12.12 16.81
C LYS A 310 -14.90 12.19 18.34
N GLN A 311 -14.22 11.30 19.07
CA GLN A 311 -14.27 11.25 20.52
C GLN A 311 -13.64 12.49 21.16
N THR A 312 -12.46 12.90 20.69
CA THR A 312 -11.80 14.14 21.15
C THR A 312 -12.69 15.35 20.92
N ARG A 313 -13.23 15.53 19.70
CA ARG A 313 -14.15 16.64 19.41
C ARG A 313 -15.38 16.67 20.32
N ARG A 314 -15.96 15.51 20.63
CA ARG A 314 -17.12 15.42 21.53
C ARG A 314 -16.74 15.84 22.96
N SER A 315 -15.60 15.39 23.45
CA SER A 315 -15.07 15.77 24.76
C SER A 315 -14.79 17.27 24.84
N ASP A 316 -14.17 17.85 23.79
CA ASP A 316 -13.85 19.28 23.75
C ASP A 316 -15.13 20.13 23.78
N ILE A 317 -16.13 19.77 22.97
CA ILE A 317 -17.44 20.45 22.97
C ILE A 317 -18.10 20.35 24.35
N GLN A 318 -18.09 19.17 24.97
CA GLN A 318 -18.69 18.98 26.30
C GLN A 318 -17.97 19.83 27.36
N SER A 319 -16.64 19.90 27.32
CA SER A 319 -15.87 20.74 28.24
C SER A 319 -16.17 22.23 28.05
N MET A 320 -16.26 22.71 26.80
CA MET A 320 -16.62 24.10 26.50
C MET A 320 -18.04 24.46 26.95
N VAL A 321 -19.01 23.55 26.79
CA VAL A 321 -20.39 23.76 27.23
C VAL A 321 -20.52 23.76 28.75
N GLN A 322 -19.63 23.06 29.47
CA GLN A 322 -19.58 23.06 30.94
C GLN A 322 -18.94 24.31 31.55
N VAL A 323 -18.16 25.08 30.77
CA VAL A 323 -17.66 26.38 31.21
C VAL A 323 -18.81 27.39 31.21
N LYS A 324 -19.39 27.65 32.39
CA LYS A 324 -20.32 28.78 32.56
C LYS A 324 -19.59 30.08 32.22
N SER A 325 -20.16 30.87 31.32
CA SER A 325 -19.60 32.14 30.86
C SER A 325 -20.24 33.36 31.54
N THR A 326 -21.23 33.14 32.41
CA THR A 326 -22.00 34.19 33.08
C THR A 326 -22.11 33.91 34.58
N GLY A 327 -22.27 34.98 35.37
CA GLY A 327 -22.34 34.90 36.83
C GLY A 327 -20.98 34.67 37.50
N GLN A 328 -21.03 34.41 38.82
CA GLN A 328 -19.85 34.33 39.69
C GLN A 328 -18.94 33.14 39.34
N GLU A 329 -19.51 32.01 38.91
CA GLU A 329 -18.77 30.85 38.40
C GLU A 329 -18.07 31.14 37.07
N GLY A 330 -18.66 31.98 36.21
CA GLY A 330 -18.01 32.40 34.96
C GLY A 330 -16.83 33.33 35.20
N TRP A 331 -16.95 34.24 36.16
CA TRP A 331 -15.82 35.06 36.60
C TRP A 331 -14.68 34.21 37.17
N ALA A 332 -14.99 33.21 38.00
CA ALA A 332 -13.98 32.30 38.56
C ALA A 332 -13.24 31.50 37.47
N ASN A 333 -13.95 31.00 36.45
CA ASN A 333 -13.34 30.32 35.31
C ASN A 333 -12.42 31.26 34.50
N TYR A 334 -12.87 32.49 34.24
CA TYR A 334 -12.08 33.49 33.50
C TYR A 334 -10.84 33.94 34.28
N ALA A 335 -10.98 34.19 35.58
CA ALA A 335 -9.90 34.56 36.48
C ALA A 335 -8.85 33.43 36.60
N THR A 336 -9.29 32.17 36.65
CA THR A 336 -8.38 31.01 36.68
C THR A 336 -7.57 30.89 35.39
N GLN A 337 -8.18 31.11 34.22
CA GLN A 337 -7.45 31.11 32.95
C GLN A 337 -6.48 32.29 32.83
N LEU A 338 -6.89 33.49 33.28
CA LEU A 338 -5.99 34.65 33.37
C LEU A 338 -4.80 34.33 34.27
N GLN A 339 -5.04 33.73 35.43
CA GLN A 339 -3.94 33.41 36.35
C GLN A 339 -2.97 32.37 35.77
N GLN A 340 -3.45 31.41 34.98
CA GLN A 340 -2.60 30.45 34.25
C GLN A 340 -1.83 31.06 33.06
N GLN A 341 -2.29 32.18 32.50
CA GLN A 341 -1.58 32.87 31.42
C GLN A 341 -0.48 33.80 31.93
N TRP A 342 -0.57 34.23 33.19
CA TRP A 342 0.31 35.24 33.79
C TRP A 342 1.23 34.66 34.90
N SER A 343 1.10 33.37 35.20
CA SER A 343 2.08 32.58 35.96
C SER A 343 2.92 31.74 35.00
#